data_AF-A0A4V2B046-F1
#
_entry.id   AF-A0A4V2B046-F1
#
_cell.length_a   1.000
_cell.length_b   1.000
_cell.length_c   1.000
_cell.angle_alpha   90.00
_cell.angle_beta   90.00
_cell.angle_gamma   90.00
#
_symmetry.space_group_name_H-M   'P 1'
#
loop_
_entity.id
_entity.type
_entity.pdbx_description
1 polymer ?
#
loop_
_entity_poly.entity_id
_entity_poly.type
_entity_poly.pdbx_seq_one_letter_code
_entity_poly.pdbx_strand_id
1 'polypeptide(L)'
;MIPRIAVSSSILHADPSRPVFHGKALYYVERSMAELVSSAGALAYVVPPRIEHDYADYAADFDGLVLTGGVDVAPGSYGEEPHRPEWSGDAVRDEYELALLRAALEAQKPVLAICRGHQLLNVAFGGTLYQDIPTFV
;
A
#
# COMPACT_ATOMS: atom_id res chain seq x y z
N MET A 1 5.80 -6.63 25.60
CA MET A 1 4.62 -6.89 24.73
C MET A 1 5.15 -7.21 23.34
N ILE A 2 4.54 -8.16 22.61
CA ILE A 2 4.96 -8.48 21.24
C ILE A 2 4.43 -7.36 20.32
N PRO A 3 5.27 -6.66 19.52
CA PRO A 3 4.81 -5.57 18.67
C PRO A 3 3.80 -6.04 17.62
N ARG A 4 2.73 -5.28 17.42
CA ARG A 4 1.68 -5.50 16.42
C ARG A 4 1.99 -4.66 15.20
N ILE A 5 2.41 -5.28 14.12
CA ILE A 5 2.83 -4.58 12.91
C ILE A 5 1.76 -4.75 11.84
N ALA A 6 1.12 -3.64 11.48
CA ALA A 6 0.22 -3.58 10.35
C ALA A 6 1.00 -3.72 9.05
N VAL A 7 0.51 -4.55 8.14
CA VAL A 7 1.07 -4.73 6.80
C VAL A 7 -0.03 -4.44 5.80
N SER A 8 0.21 -3.45 4.93
CA SER A 8 -0.77 -3.08 3.91
C SER A 8 -0.98 -4.24 2.92
N SER A 9 -2.25 -4.60 2.66
CA SER A 9 -2.59 -5.59 1.65
C SER A 9 -2.46 -4.99 0.25
N SER A 10 -1.90 -5.77 -0.66
CA SER A 10 -2.05 -5.53 -2.09
C SER A 10 -3.45 -5.94 -2.57
N ILE A 11 -3.90 -5.34 -3.66
CA ILE A 11 -5.18 -5.64 -4.29
C ILE A 11 -4.90 -6.42 -5.57
N LEU A 12 -5.55 -7.56 -5.71
CA LEU A 12 -5.65 -8.27 -6.97
C LEU A 12 -7.07 -8.06 -7.50
N HIS A 13 -7.24 -7.10 -8.40
CA HIS A 13 -8.55 -6.66 -8.94
C HIS A 13 -9.34 -7.80 -9.57
N ALA A 14 -10.67 -7.68 -9.66
CA ALA A 14 -11.51 -8.76 -10.21
C ALA A 14 -11.12 -9.12 -11.66
N ASP A 15 -10.99 -10.42 -11.93
CA ASP A 15 -10.55 -10.92 -13.23
C ASP A 15 -11.28 -12.23 -13.58
N PRO A 16 -12.16 -12.23 -14.59
CA PRO A 16 -12.90 -13.40 -15.03
C PRO A 16 -12.02 -14.38 -15.82
N SER A 17 -10.76 -14.09 -16.09
CA SER A 17 -9.87 -15.03 -16.77
C SER A 17 -9.09 -15.93 -15.81
N ARG A 18 -9.13 -15.67 -14.49
CA ARG A 18 -8.32 -16.42 -13.52
C ARG A 18 -8.74 -17.88 -13.39
N PRO A 19 -7.77 -18.81 -13.27
CA PRO A 19 -8.05 -20.24 -13.07
C PRO A 19 -8.64 -20.55 -11.69
N VAL A 20 -8.36 -19.72 -10.68
CA VAL A 20 -8.87 -19.83 -9.31
C VAL A 20 -9.35 -18.45 -8.85
N PHE A 21 -10.36 -18.40 -7.98
CA PHE A 21 -11.02 -17.14 -7.57
C PHE A 21 -11.57 -16.35 -8.77
N HIS A 22 -12.11 -17.08 -9.75
CA HIS A 22 -12.66 -16.55 -11.00
C HIS A 22 -13.64 -15.38 -10.76
N GLY A 23 -13.36 -14.23 -11.37
CA GLY A 23 -14.19 -13.03 -11.26
C GLY A 23 -14.16 -12.34 -9.90
N LYS A 24 -13.31 -12.78 -8.96
CA LYS A 24 -13.22 -12.18 -7.61
C LYS A 24 -12.01 -11.27 -7.50
N ALA A 25 -12.18 -10.17 -6.77
CA ALA A 25 -11.08 -9.39 -6.24
C ALA A 25 -10.54 -10.04 -4.96
N LEU A 26 -9.23 -9.97 -4.74
CA LEU A 26 -8.57 -10.50 -3.55
C LEU A 26 -7.71 -9.43 -2.90
N TYR A 27 -7.69 -9.42 -1.57
CA TYR A 27 -6.64 -8.76 -0.80
C TYR A 27 -5.61 -9.79 -0.40
N TYR A 28 -4.35 -9.47 -0.64
CA TYR A 28 -3.26 -10.39 -0.35
C TYR A 28 -2.06 -9.64 0.20
N VAL A 29 -1.18 -10.39 0.87
CA VAL A 29 0.16 -9.96 1.21
C VAL A 29 1.12 -11.00 0.66
N GLU A 30 2.29 -10.58 0.20
CA GLU A 30 3.33 -11.53 -0.16
C GLU A 30 3.75 -12.31 1.09
N ARG A 31 3.84 -13.64 0.97
CA ARG A 31 4.25 -14.52 2.06
C ARG A 31 5.55 -14.06 2.70
N SER A 32 6.55 -13.70 1.89
CA SER A 32 7.87 -13.27 2.37
C SER A 32 7.79 -12.05 3.28
N MET A 33 6.87 -11.12 3.01
CA MET A 33 6.67 -9.92 3.83
C MET A 33 6.11 -10.29 5.21
N ALA A 34 5.08 -11.14 5.24
CA ALA A 34 4.49 -11.61 6.50
C ALA A 34 5.50 -12.41 7.33
N GLU A 35 6.30 -13.26 6.67
CA GLU A 35 7.37 -14.03 7.31
C GLU A 35 8.50 -13.14 7.84
N LEU A 36 8.91 -12.11 7.08
CA LEU A 36 9.95 -11.16 7.49
C LEU A 36 9.52 -10.39 8.75
N VAL A 37 8.30 -9.84 8.76
CA VAL A 37 7.75 -9.17 9.94
C VAL A 37 7.71 -10.12 11.14
N SER A 38 7.23 -11.35 10.93
CA SER A 38 7.15 -12.36 11.99
C SER A 38 8.53 -12.76 12.52
N SER A 39 9.53 -12.88 11.63
CA SER A 39 10.91 -13.23 11.98
C SER A 39 11.61 -12.18 12.85
N ALA A 40 11.14 -10.93 12.81
CA ALA A 40 11.60 -9.85 13.68
C ALA A 40 10.99 -9.91 15.09
N GLY A 41 10.21 -10.95 15.43
CA GLY A 41 9.56 -11.10 16.72
C GLY A 41 8.32 -10.25 16.89
N ALA A 42 7.67 -9.85 15.79
CA ALA A 42 6.43 -9.09 15.76
C ALA A 42 5.24 -9.96 15.31
N LEU A 43 4.02 -9.56 15.66
CA LEU A 43 2.80 -10.09 15.09
C LEU A 43 2.45 -9.31 13.82
N ALA A 44 2.34 -9.99 12.68
CA ALA A 44 1.91 -9.37 11.43
C ALA A 44 0.38 -9.33 11.32
N TYR A 45 -0.18 -8.13 11.14
CA TYR A 45 -1.60 -7.88 10.93
C TYR A 45 -1.81 -7.39 9.51
N VAL A 46 -2.50 -8.16 8.67
CA VAL A 46 -2.85 -7.70 7.32
C VAL A 46 -4.02 -6.73 7.43
N VAL A 47 -3.84 -5.50 6.91
CA VAL A 47 -4.86 -4.46 6.94
C VAL A 47 -5.47 -4.30 5.53
N PRO A 48 -6.71 -4.76 5.29
CA PRO A 48 -7.39 -4.58 4.02
C PRO A 48 -7.97 -3.15 3.87
N PRO A 49 -8.32 -2.73 2.64
CA PRO A 49 -9.11 -1.53 2.42
C PRO A 49 -10.45 -1.56 3.17
N ARG A 50 -10.86 -0.41 3.72
CA ARG A 50 -12.17 -0.15 4.32
C ARG A 50 -13.03 0.69 3.39
N ILE A 51 -14.35 0.51 3.48
CA ILE A 51 -15.35 1.30 2.74
C ILE A 51 -15.32 2.78 3.14
N GLU A 52 -15.16 3.08 4.42
CA GLU A 52 -15.23 4.46 4.93
C GLU A 52 -13.88 5.19 4.88
N HIS A 53 -12.81 4.51 4.43
CA HIS A 53 -11.43 5.04 4.36
C HIS A 53 -10.89 5.70 5.65
N ASP A 54 -11.54 5.51 6.79
CA ASP A 54 -11.05 5.90 8.11
C ASP A 54 -10.24 4.75 8.73
N TYR A 55 -8.99 5.01 9.12
CA TYR A 55 -8.10 4.03 9.72
C TYR A 55 -7.63 4.42 11.12
N ALA A 56 -8.27 5.38 11.78
CA ALA A 56 -7.89 5.81 13.13
C ALA A 56 -7.91 4.65 14.14
N ASP A 57 -8.94 3.80 14.10
CA ASP A 57 -9.04 2.61 14.97
C ASP A 57 -7.91 1.61 14.70
N TYR A 58 -7.50 1.44 13.43
CA TYR A 58 -6.36 0.59 13.10
C TYR A 58 -5.07 1.19 13.67
N ALA A 59 -4.83 2.49 13.46
CA ALA A 59 -3.64 3.17 13.95
C ALA A 59 -3.56 3.18 15.48
N ALA A 60 -4.69 3.16 16.18
CA ALA A 60 -4.74 2.98 17.62
C ALA A 60 -4.33 1.56 18.08
N ASP A 61 -4.63 0.53 17.28
CA ASP A 61 -4.40 -0.89 17.63
C ASP A 61 -2.99 -1.41 17.28
N PHE A 62 -2.37 -0.92 16.19
CA PHE A 62 -1.02 -1.35 15.80
C PHE A 62 0.10 -0.47 16.37
N ASP A 63 1.28 -1.05 16.51
CA ASP A 63 2.49 -0.40 17.02
C ASP A 63 3.37 0.20 15.90
N GLY A 64 3.19 -0.28 14.66
CA GLY A 64 3.89 0.24 13.48
C GLY A 64 3.23 -0.24 12.19
N LEU A 65 3.57 0.43 11.08
CA LEU A 65 3.03 0.16 9.75
C LEU A 65 4.14 -0.22 8.77
N VAL A 66 3.89 -1.25 7.96
CA VAL A 66 4.68 -1.61 6.79
C VAL A 66 3.84 -1.39 5.54
N LEU A 67 4.28 -0.48 4.67
CA LEU A 67 3.74 -0.31 3.32
C LEU A 67 4.54 -1.17 2.35
N THR A 68 3.85 -2.06 1.65
CA THR A 68 4.48 -3.07 0.79
C THR A 68 4.78 -2.55 -0.62
N GLY A 69 5.65 -3.26 -1.33
CA GLY A 69 5.89 -3.03 -2.76
C GLY A 69 4.67 -3.37 -3.63
N GLY A 70 4.80 -3.21 -4.94
CA GLY A 70 3.78 -3.64 -5.90
C GLY A 70 3.80 -2.85 -7.20
N VAL A 71 2.64 -2.79 -7.84
CA VAL A 71 2.36 -2.02 -9.06
C VAL A 71 2.62 -0.52 -8.88
N ASP A 72 2.79 0.24 -9.94
CA ASP A 72 3.07 1.68 -9.86
C ASP A 72 1.99 2.45 -9.08
N VAL A 73 2.39 3.56 -8.47
CA VAL A 73 1.47 4.57 -7.92
C VAL A 73 0.77 5.26 -9.09
N ALA A 74 -0.54 5.43 -9.02
CA ALA A 74 -1.30 6.11 -10.04
C ALA A 74 -0.85 7.57 -10.19
N PRO A 75 -0.55 8.05 -11.41
CA PRO A 75 -0.13 9.44 -11.64
C PRO A 75 -1.04 10.49 -11.04
N GLY A 76 -2.36 10.23 -11.04
CA GLY A 76 -3.35 11.11 -10.43
C GLY A 76 -3.14 11.33 -8.93
N SER A 77 -2.52 10.38 -8.21
CA SER A 77 -2.22 10.50 -6.78
C SER A 77 -1.17 11.57 -6.48
N TYR A 78 -0.36 11.97 -7.46
CA TYR A 78 0.63 13.05 -7.34
C TYR A 78 0.44 14.17 -8.37
N GLY A 79 -0.79 14.30 -8.90
CA GLY A 79 -1.21 15.45 -9.71
C GLY A 79 -0.83 15.38 -11.19
N GLU A 80 -0.52 14.20 -11.71
CA GLU A 80 -0.21 13.99 -13.13
C GLU A 80 -1.22 13.08 -13.82
N GLU A 81 -1.20 13.08 -15.16
CA GLU A 81 -1.90 12.11 -15.99
C GLU A 81 -0.92 11.03 -16.45
N PRO A 82 -1.39 9.78 -16.66
CA PRO A 82 -0.52 8.73 -17.16
C PRO A 82 -0.04 9.06 -18.58
N HIS A 83 1.28 9.06 -18.78
CA HIS A 83 1.90 9.25 -20.09
C HIS A 83 1.50 8.16 -21.08
N ARG A 84 1.17 6.97 -20.57
CA ARG A 84 0.64 5.85 -21.34
C ARG A 84 -0.44 5.11 -20.56
N PRO A 85 -1.49 4.58 -21.21
CA PRO A 85 -2.58 3.89 -20.51
C PRO A 85 -2.11 2.73 -19.62
N GLU A 86 -1.08 1.99 -20.03
CA GLU A 86 -0.50 0.89 -19.25
C GLU A 86 0.18 1.32 -17.93
N TRP A 87 0.45 2.62 -17.74
CA TRP A 87 1.09 3.19 -16.55
C TRP A 87 0.10 3.90 -15.63
N SER A 88 -1.17 3.49 -15.68
CA SER A 88 -2.23 4.10 -14.88
C SER A 88 -2.11 3.80 -13.37
N GLY A 89 -1.24 2.87 -12.98
CA GLY A 89 -1.05 2.45 -11.58
C GLY A 89 -2.31 1.85 -10.97
N ASP A 90 -2.44 1.94 -9.64
CA ASP A 90 -3.58 1.42 -8.89
C ASP A 90 -4.14 2.48 -7.91
N ALA A 91 -4.97 3.36 -8.45
CA ALA A 91 -5.57 4.46 -7.69
C ALA A 91 -6.43 3.99 -6.51
N VAL A 92 -7.06 2.81 -6.62
CA VAL A 92 -7.87 2.23 -5.54
C VAL A 92 -6.97 1.83 -4.37
N ARG A 93 -5.82 1.21 -4.67
CA ARG A 93 -4.82 0.90 -3.65
C ARG A 93 -4.20 2.15 -3.06
N ASP A 94 -3.90 3.15 -3.90
CA ASP A 94 -3.31 4.42 -3.45
C ASP A 94 -4.22 5.15 -2.46
N GLU A 95 -5.52 5.27 -2.75
CA GLU A 95 -6.47 5.93 -1.86
C GLU A 95 -6.49 5.29 -0.46
N TYR A 96 -6.54 3.97 -0.41
CA TYR A 96 -6.53 3.23 0.84
C TYR A 96 -5.19 3.36 1.58
N GLU A 97 -4.05 3.16 0.91
CA GLU A 97 -2.74 3.17 1.58
C GLU A 97 -2.36 4.58 2.01
N LEU A 98 -2.73 5.62 1.27
CA LEU A 98 -2.57 7.02 1.69
C LEU A 98 -3.40 7.34 2.93
N ALA A 99 -4.64 6.86 3.01
CA ALA A 99 -5.48 7.05 4.19
C ALA A 99 -4.92 6.30 5.42
N LEU A 100 -4.49 5.05 5.25
CA LEU A 100 -3.84 4.27 6.31
C LEU A 100 -2.53 4.91 6.77
N LEU A 101 -1.71 5.41 5.84
CA LEU A 101 -0.47 6.11 6.12
C LEU A 101 -0.73 7.39 6.92
N ARG A 102 -1.71 8.21 6.51
CA ARG A 102 -2.08 9.43 7.24
C ARG A 102 -2.48 9.12 8.69
N ALA A 103 -3.34 8.13 8.90
CA ALA A 103 -3.75 7.70 10.23
C ALA A 103 -2.54 7.24 11.09
N ALA A 104 -1.60 6.49 10.48
CA ALA A 104 -0.37 6.08 11.17
C ALA A 104 0.50 7.28 11.57
N LEU A 105 0.69 8.25 10.66
CA LEU A 105 1.49 9.46 10.90
C LEU A 105 0.86 10.36 11.97
N GLU A 106 -0.46 10.56 11.91
CA GLU A 106 -1.22 11.33 12.91
C GLU A 106 -1.11 10.71 14.31
N ALA A 107 -1.15 9.37 14.39
CA ALA A 107 -0.94 8.61 15.63
C ALA A 107 0.56 8.45 16.01
N GLN A 108 1.47 9.13 15.28
CA GLN A 108 2.93 9.08 15.48
C GLN A 108 3.51 7.66 15.48
N LYS A 109 2.94 6.77 14.67
CA LYS A 109 3.40 5.38 14.53
C LYS A 109 4.59 5.31 13.58
N PRO A 110 5.61 4.48 13.87
CA PRO A 110 6.71 4.24 12.95
C PRO A 110 6.20 3.57 11.67
N VAL A 111 6.72 4.03 10.52
CA VAL A 111 6.37 3.51 9.19
C VAL A 111 7.62 3.02 8.48
N LEU A 112 7.58 1.78 7.99
CA LEU A 112 8.55 1.24 7.04
C LEU A 112 7.88 1.14 5.67
N ALA A 113 8.40 1.88 4.70
CA ALA A 113 7.82 1.96 3.37
C ALA A 113 8.78 1.38 2.33
N ILE A 114 8.34 0.35 1.59
CA ILE A 114 9.24 -0.46 0.75
C ILE A 114 8.85 -0.32 -0.73
N CYS A 115 9.82 0.03 -1.58
CA CYS A 115 9.63 0.17 -3.04
C CYS A 115 8.46 1.12 -3.35
N ARG A 116 7.36 0.62 -3.91
CA ARG A 116 6.10 1.36 -4.09
C ARG A 116 5.63 2.06 -2.82
N GLY A 117 5.72 1.41 -1.66
CA GLY A 117 5.36 2.03 -0.38
C GLY A 117 6.16 3.30 -0.12
N HIS A 118 7.45 3.31 -0.45
CA HIS A 118 8.31 4.50 -0.32
C HIS A 118 7.90 5.62 -1.29
N GLN A 119 7.51 5.25 -2.51
CA GLN A 119 6.96 6.20 -3.48
C GLN A 119 5.68 6.85 -2.95
N LEU A 120 4.76 6.06 -2.38
CA LEU A 120 3.55 6.58 -1.73
C LEU A 120 3.85 7.50 -0.54
N LEU A 121 4.87 7.17 0.26
CA LEU A 121 5.31 8.03 1.34
C LEU A 121 5.74 9.41 0.81
N ASN A 122 6.55 9.45 -0.27
CA ASN A 122 6.93 10.70 -0.93
C ASN A 122 5.70 11.48 -1.43
N VAL A 123 4.75 10.80 -2.08
CA VAL A 123 3.51 11.40 -2.57
C VAL A 123 2.64 11.97 -1.43
N ALA A 124 2.56 11.27 -0.30
CA ALA A 124 1.81 11.73 0.88
C ALA A 124 2.36 13.05 1.44
N PHE A 125 3.65 13.34 1.25
CA PHE A 125 4.30 14.60 1.62
C PHE A 125 4.37 15.62 0.48
N GLY A 126 3.64 15.40 -0.62
CA GLY A 126 3.54 16.34 -1.74
C GLY A 126 4.65 16.22 -2.78
N GLY A 127 5.44 15.15 -2.75
CA GLY A 127 6.41 14.85 -3.81
C GLY A 127 5.76 14.27 -5.07
N THR A 128 6.49 14.29 -6.18
CA THR A 128 6.10 13.68 -7.46
C THR A 128 6.98 12.47 -7.78
N LEU A 129 6.65 11.74 -8.86
CA LEU A 129 7.36 10.55 -9.30
C LEU A 129 7.64 10.60 -10.79
N TYR A 130 8.77 10.02 -11.20
CA TYR A 130 8.99 9.69 -12.61
C TYR A 130 8.19 8.43 -12.95
N GLN A 131 7.36 8.52 -13.99
CA GLN A 131 6.52 7.40 -14.46
C GLN A 131 7.34 6.29 -15.12
N ASP A 132 8.45 6.64 -15.78
CA ASP A 132 9.36 5.68 -16.42
C ASP A 132 10.78 6.28 -16.50
N ILE A 133 11.80 5.49 -16.17
CA ILE A 133 13.20 5.96 -16.12
C ILE A 133 13.69 6.41 -17.52
N PRO A 134 13.53 5.62 -18.60
CA PRO A 134 13.85 6.04 -19.97
C PRO A 134 13.13 7.29 -20.48
N THR A 135 11.97 7.68 -19.94
CA THR A 135 11.28 8.90 -20.39
C THR A 135 11.92 10.20 -19.87
N PHE A 136 12.95 10.11 -19.04
CA PHE A 136 13.62 11.26 -18.40
C PHE A 136 14.98 11.64 -19.03
N VAL A 137 15.34 11.09 -20.20
CA VAL A 137 16.54 11.49 -20.96
C VAL A 137 16.31 12.68 -21.87
#